data_AF-A0A679FZU1-F1
#
_entry.id   AF-A0A679FZU1-F1
#
_cell.length_a   1.000
_cell.length_b   1.000
_cell.length_c   1.000
_cell.angle_alpha   90.00
_cell.angle_beta   90.00
_cell.angle_gamma   90.00
#
_symmetry.space_group_name_H-M   'P 1'
#
loop_
_entity.id
_entity.type
_entity.pdbx_description
1 polymer ?
#
loop_
_entity_poly.entity_id
_entity_poly.type
_entity_poly.pdbx_seq_one_letter_code
_entity_poly.pdbx_strand_id
1 'polypeptide(L)'
;MKYKQMSFLRDVDGEKTKEAVEAALEKYRLYMLTVPDEYLPRVTQTYSLVPPSNTNAFYSSTESVAIKKADFERERDEYMEKVHRAVNRLTKLERELIVKRYLTLEEPYDYDVYNDMGISESTFYRVREKAFYKLAFALRIEVYKEKAPV
;
A
#
# COMPACT_ATOMS: atom_id res chain seq x y z
N MET A 1 19.41 4.91 -23.37
CA MET A 1 18.48 4.69 -24.51
C MET A 1 17.05 4.82 -24.00
N LYS A 2 16.26 5.78 -24.50
CA LYS A 2 14.83 5.90 -24.15
C LYS A 2 14.06 4.74 -24.77
N TYR A 3 13.46 3.89 -23.95
CA TYR A 3 12.80 2.67 -24.41
C TYR A 3 11.56 2.98 -25.24
N LYS A 4 11.63 2.67 -26.54
CA LYS A 4 10.59 2.84 -27.57
C LYS A 4 9.34 1.96 -27.34
N GLN A 5 9.25 1.21 -26.24
CA GLN A 5 8.30 0.11 -26.07
C GLN A 5 7.13 0.40 -25.13
N MET A 6 6.97 1.64 -24.67
CA MET A 6 5.81 2.09 -23.91
C MET A 6 4.93 3.02 -24.74
N SER A 7 4.65 2.65 -26.00
CA SER A 7 3.78 3.42 -26.90
C SER A 7 2.38 3.69 -26.31
N PHE A 8 1.91 2.85 -25.38
CA PHE A 8 0.65 2.99 -24.67
C PHE A 8 0.66 4.06 -23.55
N LEU A 9 1.82 4.59 -23.18
CA LEU A 9 1.96 5.65 -22.16
C LEU A 9 1.94 7.06 -22.74
N ARG A 10 1.57 7.26 -24.02
CA ARG A 10 1.57 8.60 -24.63
C ARG A 10 0.74 9.60 -23.82
N ASP A 11 -0.40 9.15 -23.30
CA ASP A 11 -1.36 9.99 -22.58
C ASP A 11 -1.15 9.98 -21.06
N VAL A 12 -0.36 9.05 -20.53
CA VAL A 12 -0.09 8.91 -19.09
C VAL A 12 1.10 9.78 -18.70
N ASP A 13 0.97 10.48 -17.57
CA ASP A 13 2.05 11.19 -16.92
C ASP A 13 2.92 10.17 -16.16
N GLY A 14 4.09 9.86 -16.74
CA GLY A 14 4.97 8.82 -16.24
C GLY A 14 5.58 9.14 -14.88
N GLU A 15 5.84 10.41 -14.57
CA GLU A 15 6.47 10.81 -13.30
C GLU A 15 5.42 10.79 -12.18
N LYS A 16 4.28 11.44 -12.39
CA LYS A 16 3.18 11.43 -11.42
C LYS A 16 2.61 10.04 -11.15
N THR A 17 2.55 9.20 -12.17
CA THR A 17 2.08 7.82 -12.00
C THR A 17 3.08 7.00 -11.17
N LYS A 18 4.39 7.22 -11.33
CA LYS A 18 5.40 6.55 -10.50
C LYS A 18 5.26 6.98 -9.04
N GLU A 19 5.16 8.28 -8.80
CA GLU A 19 4.93 8.85 -7.46
C GLU A 19 3.67 8.27 -6.80
N ALA A 20 2.56 8.15 -7.55
CA ALA A 20 1.33 7.55 -7.04
C ALA A 20 1.51 6.07 -6.63
N VAL A 21 2.30 5.30 -7.39
CA VAL A 21 2.61 3.90 -7.07
C VAL A 21 3.52 3.82 -5.84
N GLU A 22 4.52 4.70 -5.73
CA GLU A 22 5.40 4.76 -4.55
C GLU A 22 4.62 5.08 -3.29
N ALA A 23 3.76 6.10 -3.33
CA ALA A 23 2.88 6.46 -2.23
C ALA A 23 1.92 5.31 -1.84
N ALA A 24 1.42 4.55 -2.82
CA ALA A 24 0.59 3.38 -2.56
C ALA A 24 1.36 2.26 -1.85
N LEU A 25 2.60 1.99 -2.28
CA LEU A 25 3.46 0.99 -1.64
C LEU A 25 3.92 1.45 -0.25
N GLU A 26 4.16 2.74 -0.04
CA GLU A 26 4.46 3.31 1.27
C GLU A 26 3.26 3.20 2.22
N LYS A 27 2.04 3.52 1.75
CA LYS A 27 0.80 3.28 2.51
C LYS A 27 0.66 1.81 2.92
N TYR A 28 1.00 0.88 2.02
CA TYR A 28 1.00 -0.55 2.33
C TYR A 28 2.00 -0.89 3.44
N ARG A 29 3.21 -0.33 3.42
CA ARG A 29 4.23 -0.55 4.46
C ARG A 29 3.81 0.02 5.80
N LEU A 30 3.17 1.19 5.82
CA LEU A 30 2.59 1.75 7.03
C LEU A 30 1.54 0.80 7.62
N TYR A 31 0.68 0.22 6.80
CA TYR A 31 -0.30 -0.77 7.23
C TYR A 31 0.32 -2.08 7.72
N MET A 32 1.48 -2.46 7.20
CA MET A 32 2.22 -3.61 7.72
C MET A 32 2.78 -3.36 9.13
N LEU A 33 3.08 -2.10 9.51
CA LEU A 33 3.49 -1.74 10.88
C LEU A 33 2.33 -1.74 11.88
N THR A 34 1.09 -1.60 11.42
CA THR A 34 -0.09 -1.59 12.30
C THR A 34 -0.64 -2.97 12.59
N VAL A 35 0.08 -4.05 12.19
CA VAL A 35 -0.25 -5.43 12.58
C VAL A 35 -0.22 -5.50 14.11
N PRO A 36 -1.38 -5.71 14.76
CA PRO A 36 -1.43 -5.87 16.20
C PRO A 36 -1.03 -7.30 16.56
N ASP A 37 0.03 -7.46 17.35
CA ASP A 37 0.20 -8.66 18.15
C ASP A 37 -1.00 -8.75 19.13
N GLU A 38 -1.82 -9.79 18.97
CA GLU A 38 -2.82 -10.27 19.91
C GLU A 38 -3.73 -9.21 20.58
N TYR A 39 -4.88 -8.94 19.97
CA TYR A 39 -5.97 -8.23 20.68
C TYR A 39 -6.68 -9.15 21.68
N LEU A 40 -6.14 -9.24 22.89
CA LEU A 40 -6.95 -9.59 24.05
C LEU A 40 -7.64 -8.33 24.58
N PRO A 41 -8.98 -8.29 24.66
CA PRO A 41 -9.67 -7.17 25.28
C PRO A 41 -9.21 -7.03 26.74
N ARG A 42 -8.92 -5.81 27.18
CA ARG A 42 -8.58 -5.55 28.58
C ARG A 42 -9.86 -5.70 29.41
N VAL A 43 -10.09 -6.90 29.95
CA VAL A 43 -11.25 -7.27 30.78
C VAL A 43 -11.14 -6.69 32.21
N THR A 44 -10.56 -5.50 32.39
CA THR A 44 -10.52 -4.85 33.70
C THR A 44 -11.68 -3.87 33.79
N GLN A 45 -12.71 -4.22 34.54
CA GLN A 45 -13.82 -3.31 34.84
C GLN A 45 -13.32 -2.16 35.72
N THR A 46 -13.60 -0.92 35.32
CA THR A 46 -13.37 0.27 36.16
C THR A 46 -14.58 0.50 37.03
N TYR A 47 -14.47 0.23 38.33
CA TYR A 47 -15.54 0.50 39.29
C TYR A 47 -15.48 1.96 39.75
N SER A 48 -16.57 2.70 39.57
CA SER A 48 -16.77 4.04 40.14
C SER A 48 -17.78 3.95 41.29
N LEU A 49 -17.49 4.62 42.41
CA LEU A 49 -18.37 4.69 43.58
C LEU A 49 -19.49 5.73 43.40
N VAL A 50 -19.43 6.55 42.36
CA VAL A 50 -20.46 7.55 42.04
C VAL A 50 -21.43 6.93 41.02
N PRO A 51 -22.74 6.87 41.32
CA PRO A 51 -23.72 6.37 40.36
C PRO A 51 -23.69 7.27 39.10
N PRO A 52 -23.52 6.69 37.89
CA PRO A 52 -23.55 7.47 36.66
C PRO A 52 -24.94 8.09 36.49
N SER A 53 -24.99 9.40 36.26
CA SER A 53 -26.23 10.09 35.87
C SER A 53 -26.61 9.63 34.47
N ASN A 54 -27.68 8.84 34.35
CA ASN A 54 -28.20 8.35 33.07
C ASN A 54 -28.92 9.47 32.31
N THR A 55 -28.15 10.35 31.67
CA THR A 55 -28.68 11.16 30.58
C THR A 55 -28.76 10.24 29.36
N ASN A 56 -29.94 10.09 28.72
CA ASN A 56 -30.18 9.19 27.57
C ASN A 56 -29.36 9.49 26.28
N ALA A 57 -28.26 10.23 26.40
CA ALA A 57 -27.27 10.45 25.36
C ALA A 57 -26.17 9.38 25.49
N PHE A 58 -26.46 8.16 25.03
CA PHE A 58 -25.48 7.09 24.90
C PHE A 58 -24.51 7.43 23.75
N TYR A 59 -23.49 8.22 24.04
CA TYR A 59 -22.30 8.39 23.20
C TYR A 59 -21.10 7.99 24.06
N SER A 60 -20.95 6.70 24.35
CA SER A 60 -19.77 6.26 25.08
C SER A 60 -18.55 6.51 24.19
N SER A 61 -17.67 7.41 24.63
CA SER A 61 -16.41 7.70 23.94
C SER A 61 -15.67 6.41 23.57
N THR A 62 -15.75 5.40 24.45
CA THR A 62 -15.18 4.05 24.23
C THR A 62 -15.83 3.28 23.08
N GLU A 63 -17.16 3.35 22.90
CA GLU A 63 -17.86 2.73 21.76
C GLU A 63 -17.47 3.41 20.45
N SER A 64 -17.40 4.74 20.43
CA SER A 64 -17.00 5.48 19.23
C SER A 64 -15.55 5.18 18.81
N VAL A 65 -14.65 4.97 19.77
CA VAL A 65 -13.25 4.57 19.52
C VAL A 65 -13.18 3.13 19.02
N ALA A 66 -13.97 2.22 19.58
CA ALA A 66 -14.03 0.83 19.13
C ALA A 66 -14.54 0.71 17.67
N ILE A 67 -15.58 1.47 17.32
CA ILE A 67 -16.12 1.51 15.94
C ILE A 67 -15.08 2.03 14.96
N LYS A 68 -14.47 3.20 15.25
CA LYS A 68 -13.44 3.80 14.37
C LYS A 68 -12.26 2.86 14.14
N LYS A 69 -11.88 2.11 15.18
CA LYS A 69 -10.80 1.14 15.09
C LYS A 69 -11.17 -0.05 14.21
N ALA A 70 -12.37 -0.61 14.37
CA ALA A 70 -12.85 -1.70 13.54
C ALA A 70 -12.95 -1.29 12.06
N ASP A 71 -13.42 -0.07 11.78
CA ASP A 71 -13.45 0.47 10.41
C ASP A 71 -12.04 0.63 9.82
N PHE A 72 -11.08 1.12 10.61
CA PHE A 72 -9.69 1.24 10.19
C PHE A 72 -9.05 -0.12 9.87
N GLU A 73 -9.28 -1.13 10.72
CA GLU A 73 -8.77 -2.49 10.50
C GLU A 73 -9.34 -3.10 9.22
N ARG A 74 -10.63 -2.87 8.96
CA ARG A 74 -11.27 -3.28 7.71
C ARG A 74 -10.68 -2.58 6.48
N GLU A 75 -10.55 -1.25 6.50
CA GLU A 75 -9.94 -0.50 5.39
C GLU A 75 -8.51 -1.00 5.11
N ARG A 76 -7.74 -1.22 6.18
CA ARG A 76 -6.39 -1.75 6.12
C ARG A 76 -6.36 -3.11 5.40
N ASP A 77 -7.16 -4.07 5.86
CA ASP A 77 -7.15 -5.43 5.33
C ASP A 77 -7.61 -5.46 3.86
N GLU A 78 -8.65 -4.68 3.53
CA GLU A 78 -9.11 -4.51 2.16
C GLU A 78 -8.03 -3.91 1.25
N TYR A 79 -7.28 -2.92 1.75
CA TYR A 79 -6.19 -2.29 1.03
C TYR A 79 -5.01 -3.25 0.82
N MET A 80 -4.60 -3.97 1.87
CA MET A 80 -3.53 -4.96 1.78
C MET A 80 -3.89 -6.05 0.77
N GLU A 81 -5.11 -6.59 0.84
CA GLU A 81 -5.59 -7.60 -0.10
C GLU A 81 -5.69 -7.05 -1.53
N LYS A 82 -6.04 -5.77 -1.71
CA LYS A 82 -6.01 -5.11 -3.03
C LYS A 82 -4.58 -5.08 -3.60
N VAL A 83 -3.58 -4.71 -2.79
CA VAL A 83 -2.17 -4.67 -3.20
C VAL A 83 -1.65 -6.07 -3.52
N HIS A 84 -1.94 -7.07 -2.67
CA HIS A 84 -1.55 -8.47 -2.89
C HIS A 84 -2.11 -9.00 -4.21
N ARG A 85 -3.39 -8.77 -4.49
CA ARG A 85 -4.02 -9.15 -5.77
C ARG A 85 -3.39 -8.45 -6.96
N ALA A 86 -3.03 -7.18 -6.85
CA ALA A 86 -2.35 -6.45 -7.92
C ALA A 86 -0.96 -7.02 -8.20
N VAL A 87 -0.17 -7.28 -7.16
CA VAL A 87 1.18 -7.85 -7.25
C VAL A 87 1.15 -9.29 -7.79
N ASN A 88 0.15 -10.08 -7.41
CA ASN A 88 -0.05 -11.44 -7.92
C ASN A 88 -0.42 -11.49 -9.41
N ARG A 89 -0.87 -10.38 -10.02
CA ARG A 89 -1.10 -10.30 -11.47
C ARG A 89 0.16 -10.00 -12.27
N LEU A 90 1.26 -9.61 -11.63
CA LEU A 90 2.54 -9.38 -12.28
C LEU A 90 3.19 -10.71 -12.70
N THR A 91 4.14 -10.62 -13.65
CA THR A 91 4.96 -11.78 -14.03
C THR A 91 5.85 -12.21 -12.86
N LYS A 92 6.36 -13.46 -12.88
CA LYS A 92 7.19 -14.01 -11.80
C LYS A 92 8.34 -13.08 -11.40
N LEU A 93 9.09 -12.59 -12.40
CA LEU A 93 10.26 -11.73 -12.18
C LEU A 93 9.87 -10.35 -11.62
N GLU A 94 8.80 -9.74 -12.15
CA GLU A 94 8.30 -8.45 -11.67
C GLU A 94 7.77 -8.56 -10.23
N ARG A 95 7.06 -9.65 -9.93
CA ARG A 95 6.52 -9.91 -8.60
C ARG A 95 7.63 -10.09 -7.58
N GLU A 96 8.64 -10.89 -7.89
CA GLU A 96 9.79 -11.11 -7.02
C GLU A 96 10.49 -9.78 -6.71
N LEU A 97 10.72 -8.94 -7.72
CA LEU A 97 11.30 -7.61 -7.55
C LEU A 97 10.47 -6.74 -6.60
N ILE A 98 9.15 -6.66 -6.83
CA ILE A 98 8.27 -5.82 -6.02
C ILE A 98 8.19 -6.32 -4.58
N VAL A 99 8.09 -7.63 -4.38
CA VAL A 99 8.03 -8.24 -3.04
C VAL A 99 9.31 -7.94 -2.28
N LYS A 100 10.48 -8.30 -2.84
CA LYS A 100 11.77 -8.16 -2.15
C LYS A 100 12.10 -6.70 -1.83
N ARG A 101 11.84 -5.78 -2.76
CA ARG A 101 12.20 -4.36 -2.58
C ARG A 101 11.16 -3.56 -1.80
N TYR A 102 9.87 -3.75 -2.04
CA TYR A 102 8.83 -2.82 -1.60
C TYR A 102 7.85 -3.41 -0.57
N LEU A 103 7.67 -4.73 -0.52
CA LEU A 103 6.77 -5.36 0.45
C LEU A 103 7.50 -5.90 1.68
N THR A 104 8.73 -5.42 1.91
CA THR A 104 9.59 -5.78 3.04
C THR A 104 9.69 -4.60 4.03
N LEU A 105 9.85 -4.88 5.32
CA LEU A 105 10.05 -3.85 6.35
C LEU A 105 11.45 -3.22 6.27
N GLU A 106 12.47 -4.01 5.93
CA GLU A 106 13.89 -3.68 6.08
C GLU A 106 14.48 -2.70 5.04
N GLU A 107 13.69 -2.25 4.03
CA GLU A 107 14.16 -1.36 2.95
C GLU A 107 15.52 -1.75 2.34
N PRO A 108 15.66 -2.98 1.82
CA PRO A 108 16.94 -3.42 1.29
C PRO A 108 17.37 -2.51 0.14
N TYR A 109 18.68 -2.24 0.00
CA TYR A 109 19.17 -1.39 -1.09
C TYR A 109 18.97 -2.06 -2.45
N ASP A 110 18.90 -1.26 -3.52
CA ASP A 110 18.66 -1.78 -4.87
C ASP A 110 19.72 -2.82 -5.28
N TYR A 111 20.96 -2.64 -4.82
CA TYR A 111 22.06 -3.57 -5.07
C TYR A 111 21.92 -4.91 -4.35
N ASP A 112 21.42 -4.92 -3.12
CA ASP A 112 21.15 -6.17 -2.42
C ASP A 112 20.07 -6.96 -3.16
N VAL A 113 19.02 -6.28 -3.61
CA VAL A 113 17.89 -6.91 -4.29
C VAL A 113 18.30 -7.50 -5.64
N TYR A 114 18.98 -6.74 -6.51
CA TYR A 114 19.34 -7.28 -7.82
C TYR A 114 20.42 -8.37 -7.74
N ASN A 115 21.32 -8.30 -6.75
CA ASN A 115 22.31 -9.35 -6.51
C ASN A 115 21.64 -10.65 -6.04
N ASP A 116 20.71 -10.55 -5.09
CA ASP A 116 19.94 -11.69 -4.57
C ASP A 116 19.03 -12.30 -5.66
N MET A 117 18.48 -11.48 -6.57
CA MET A 117 17.74 -11.95 -7.74
C MET A 117 18.62 -12.53 -8.86
N GLY A 118 19.94 -12.35 -8.80
CA GLY A 118 20.86 -12.78 -9.85
C GLY A 118 20.67 -12.05 -11.19
N ILE A 119 20.24 -10.79 -11.17
CA ILE A 119 20.03 -9.98 -12.38
C ILE A 119 20.96 -8.78 -12.43
N SER A 120 21.26 -8.29 -13.63
CA SER A 120 22.06 -7.07 -13.78
C SER A 120 21.28 -5.84 -13.34
N GLU A 121 21.99 -4.81 -12.88
CA GLU A 121 21.43 -3.50 -12.52
C GLU A 121 20.55 -2.91 -13.65
N SER A 122 21.04 -2.97 -14.89
CA SER A 122 20.28 -2.49 -16.05
C SER A 122 18.97 -3.26 -16.28
N THR A 123 18.96 -4.56 -15.97
CA THR A 123 17.77 -5.40 -16.06
C THR A 123 16.79 -5.06 -14.93
N PHE A 124 17.30 -4.88 -13.71
CA PHE A 124 16.52 -4.48 -12.55
C PHE A 124 15.71 -3.21 -12.83
N TYR A 125 16.33 -2.11 -13.26
CA TYR A 125 15.61 -0.85 -13.52
C TYR A 125 14.59 -0.99 -14.65
N ARG A 126 14.88 -1.79 -15.69
CA ARG A 126 13.94 -2.05 -16.80
C ARG A 126 12.72 -2.84 -16.34
N VAL A 127 12.91 -3.85 -15.49
CA VAL A 127 11.83 -4.68 -14.94
C VAL A 127 11.01 -3.86 -13.96
N ARG A 128 11.67 -3.08 -13.09
CA ARG A 128 11.02 -2.18 -12.13
C ARG A 128 10.10 -1.18 -12.81
N GLU A 129 10.58 -0.49 -13.84
CA GLU A 129 9.77 0.48 -14.58
C GLU A 129 8.51 -0.17 -15.17
N LYS A 130 8.64 -1.35 -15.79
CA LYS A 130 7.48 -2.09 -16.32
C LYS A 130 6.52 -2.54 -15.22
N ALA A 131 7.03 -3.03 -14.10
CA ALA A 131 6.24 -3.48 -12.96
C ALA A 131 5.41 -2.32 -12.39
N PHE A 132 6.00 -1.13 -12.28
CA PHE A 132 5.34 0.07 -11.77
C PHE A 132 4.15 0.48 -12.63
N TYR A 133 4.32 0.54 -13.95
CA TYR A 133 3.18 0.85 -14.83
C TYR A 133 2.09 -0.21 -14.74
N LYS A 134 2.45 -1.49 -14.73
CA LYS A 134 1.45 -2.57 -14.55
C LYS A 134 0.71 -2.47 -13.23
N LEU A 135 1.41 -2.13 -12.15
CA LEU A 135 0.80 -1.89 -10.84
C LEU A 135 -0.14 -0.69 -10.85
N ALA A 136 0.26 0.42 -11.49
CA ALA A 136 -0.58 1.60 -11.61
C ALA A 136 -1.94 1.24 -12.22
N PHE A 137 -1.95 0.56 -13.37
CA PHE A 137 -3.19 0.11 -14.01
C PHE A 137 -3.95 -0.94 -13.20
N ALA A 138 -3.25 -1.85 -12.52
CA ALA A 138 -3.89 -2.87 -11.70
C ALA A 138 -4.61 -2.26 -10.48
N LEU A 139 -4.05 -1.19 -9.90
CA LEU A 139 -4.60 -0.46 -8.77
C LEU A 139 -5.56 0.67 -9.16
N ARG A 140 -5.57 1.04 -10.45
CA ARG A 140 -6.29 2.18 -11.04
C ARG A 140 -5.85 3.52 -10.46
N ILE A 141 -4.54 3.76 -10.44
CA ILE A 141 -3.90 4.96 -9.90
C ILE A 141 -3.05 5.70 -10.96
N GLU A 142 -3.24 5.37 -12.23
CA GLU A 142 -2.61 6.05 -13.35
C GLU A 142 -3.06 7.53 -13.43
N VAL A 143 -2.10 8.42 -13.65
CA VAL A 143 -2.34 9.85 -13.81
C VAL A 143 -2.20 10.21 -15.28
N TYR A 144 -3.22 10.81 -15.87
CA TYR A 144 -3.20 11.25 -17.26
C TYR A 144 -2.69 12.68 -17.38
N LYS A 145 -2.00 12.99 -18.47
CA LYS A 145 -1.60 14.36 -18.81
C LYS A 145 -2.85 15.16 -19.13
N GLU A 146 -2.92 16.39 -18.64
CA GLU A 146 -3.98 17.32 -19.04
C GLU A 146 -3.89 17.54 -20.55
N LYS A 147 -5.00 17.30 -21.27
CA LYS A 147 -5.12 17.76 -22.65
C LYS A 147 -5.12 19.28 -22.60
N ALA A 148 -4.14 19.91 -23.25
CA ALA A 148 -4.19 21.35 -23.49
C ALA A 148 -5.57 21.70 -24.08
N PRO A 149 -6.28 22.69 -23.54
CA PRO A 149 -7.56 23.11 -24.11
C PRO A 149 -7.32 23.54 -25.56
N VAL A 150 -8.15 22.99 -26.47
CA VAL A 150 -8.18 23.33 -27.89
C VAL A 150 -8.73 24.73 -28.06
#